data_AF-A0A3B8VW54-F1
#
_entry.id   AF-A0A3B8VW54-F1
#
_cell.length_a   1.000
_cell.length_b   1.000
_cell.length_c   1.000
_cell.angle_alpha   90.00
_cell.angle_beta   90.00
_cell.angle_gamma   90.00
#
_symmetry.space_group_name_H-M   'P 1'
#
loop_
_entity.id
_entity.type
_entity.pdbx_description
1 polymer ?
#
loop_
_entity_poly.entity_id
_entity_poly.type
_entity_poly.pdbx_seq_one_letter_code
_entity_poly.pdbx_strand_id
1 'polypeptide(L)'
;METKTKNGEQIKNIPTVEILVSVDKVAPIQVIGPVVVKTSDGKEYHIKDKCFICSCGKSQNKPFCDGSHEGHGKEPSENFF
;
A
#
# COMPACT_ATOMS: atom_id res chain seq x y z
N MET A 1 -16.36 21.92 14.91
CA MET A 1 -16.73 23.35 14.85
C MET A 1 -15.75 23.98 13.88
N GLU A 2 -16.08 24.47 12.69
CA GLU A 2 -17.32 24.89 12.05
C GLU A 2 -17.17 24.65 10.53
N THR A 3 -18.24 24.33 9.82
CA THR A 3 -18.41 24.77 8.42
C THR A 3 -19.90 24.99 8.15
N LYS A 4 -20.27 26.25 7.95
CA LYS A 4 -21.55 26.63 7.34
C LYS A 4 -21.38 26.55 5.82
N THR A 5 -22.30 25.92 5.12
CA THR A 5 -22.62 26.28 3.72
C THR A 5 -24.13 26.19 3.49
N LYS A 6 -24.72 27.33 3.11
CA LYS A 6 -26.03 27.39 2.46
C LYS A 6 -25.75 27.31 0.96
N ASN A 7 -26.54 26.49 0.24
CA ASN A 7 -26.43 26.12 -1.19
C ASN A 7 -25.61 24.84 -1.47
N GLY A 8 -26.14 23.71 -1.03
CA GLY A 8 -26.65 22.72 -1.99
C GLY A 8 -25.71 21.63 -2.52
N GLU A 9 -24.39 21.72 -2.36
CA GLU A 9 -23.52 20.56 -2.61
C GLU A 9 -22.36 20.54 -1.62
N GLN A 10 -22.52 19.72 -0.59
CA GLN A 10 -21.46 19.41 0.35
C GLN A 10 -20.41 18.61 -0.42
N ILE A 11 -19.24 19.21 -0.67
CA ILE A 11 -18.07 18.46 -1.13
C ILE A 11 -17.79 17.37 -0.10
N LYS A 12 -18.28 16.15 -0.37
CA LYS A 12 -18.07 14.99 0.48
C LYS A 12 -16.56 14.79 0.52
N ASN A 13 -15.98 14.81 1.70
CA ASN A 13 -14.55 14.61 1.93
C ASN A 13 -14.08 13.36 1.16
N ILE A 14 -13.49 13.54 -0.03
CA ILE A 14 -13.08 12.42 -0.88
C ILE A 14 -11.81 11.88 -0.22
N PRO A 15 -11.78 10.61 0.21
CA PRO A 15 -10.57 10.06 0.78
C PRO A 15 -9.46 10.04 -0.27
N THR A 16 -8.35 10.72 0.02
CA THR A 16 -7.15 10.67 -0.82
C THR A 16 -6.41 9.37 -0.56
N VAL A 17 -5.98 8.70 -1.64
CA VAL A 17 -5.08 7.55 -1.59
C VAL A 17 -3.76 7.94 -2.24
N GLU A 18 -2.66 7.71 -1.54
CA GLU A 18 -1.31 7.94 -2.04
C GLU A 18 -0.55 6.61 -2.11
N ILE A 19 0.13 6.37 -3.22
CA ILE A 19 0.94 5.16 -3.44
C ILE A 19 2.37 5.60 -3.72
N LEU A 20 3.29 5.18 -2.85
CA LEU A 20 4.72 5.48 -2.98
C LEU A 20 5.46 4.21 -3.38
N VAL A 21 6.14 4.30 -4.53
CA VAL A 21 6.96 3.22 -5.09
C VAL A 21 8.41 3.70 -5.15
N SER A 22 9.31 2.95 -4.53
CA SER A 22 10.76 3.16 -4.64
C SER A 22 11.33 2.17 -5.64
N VAL A 23 11.97 2.66 -6.69
CA VAL A 23 12.55 1.84 -7.77
C VAL A 23 14.05 1.57 -7.57
N ASP A 24 14.71 2.40 -6.76
CA ASP A 24 16.15 2.35 -6.49
C ASP A 24 16.52 1.36 -5.38
N LYS A 25 15.54 0.87 -4.61
CA LYS A 25 15.74 0.01 -3.45
C LYS A 25 14.71 -1.10 -3.41
N VAL A 26 15.11 -2.24 -2.87
CA VAL A 26 14.17 -3.33 -2.51
C VAL A 26 13.41 -2.88 -1.27
N ALA A 27 12.36 -2.10 -1.49
CA ALA A 27 11.53 -1.51 -0.44
C ALA A 27 10.06 -1.91 -0.66
N PRO A 28 9.27 -2.06 0.40
CA PRO A 28 7.83 -2.29 0.26
C PRO A 28 7.14 -1.11 -0.41
N ILE A 29 6.06 -1.40 -1.14
CA ILE A 29 5.19 -0.36 -1.68
C ILE A 29 4.40 0.22 -0.51
N GLN A 30 4.45 1.54 -0.32
CA GLN A 30 3.68 2.20 0.72
C GLN A 30 2.34 2.65 0.16
N VAL A 31 1.25 2.30 0.84
CA VAL A 31 -0.10 2.76 0.51
C VAL A 31 -0.63 3.54 1.70
N ILE A 32 -1.06 4.77 1.45
CA ILE A 32 -1.58 5.71 2.46
C ILE A 32 -3.01 6.06 2.05
N GLY A 33 -3.91 6.11 3.02
CA GLY A 33 -5.35 6.29 2.84
C GLY A 33 -6.14 4.98 2.92
N PRO A 34 -7.48 5.10 2.86
CA PRO A 34 -8.35 3.94 2.91
C PRO A 34 -8.29 3.16 1.59
N VAL A 35 -7.98 1.86 1.67
CA VAL A 35 -7.87 0.98 0.51
C VAL A 35 -8.36 -0.42 0.85
N VAL A 36 -8.87 -1.14 -0.16
CA VAL A 36 -9.15 -2.57 -0.05
C VAL A 36 -8.08 -3.33 -0.83
N VAL A 37 -7.33 -4.18 -0.13
CA VAL A 37 -6.36 -5.08 -0.76
C VAL A 37 -7.03 -6.42 -1.00
N LYS A 38 -7.12 -6.85 -2.27
CA LYS A 38 -7.62 -8.17 -2.65
C LYS A 38 -6.48 -9.05 -3.11
N THR A 39 -6.43 -10.28 -2.63
CA THR A 39 -5.42 -11.27 -3.00
C THR A 39 -5.98 -12.28 -4.00
N SER A 40 -5.10 -13.04 -4.68
CA SER A 40 -5.50 -14.05 -5.65
C SER A 40 -6.24 -15.23 -5.03
N ASP A 41 -6.05 -15.52 -3.74
CA ASP A 41 -6.82 -16.49 -2.97
C ASP A 41 -8.19 -15.95 -2.50
N GLY A 42 -8.57 -14.73 -2.92
CA GLY A 42 -9.88 -14.14 -2.67
C GLY A 42 -10.04 -13.48 -1.29
N LYS A 43 -8.95 -13.31 -0.52
CA LYS A 43 -9.01 -12.57 0.75
C LYS A 43 -9.05 -11.07 0.50
N GLU A 44 -9.80 -10.37 1.35
CA GLU A 44 -9.92 -8.92 1.32
C GLU A 44 -9.48 -8.30 2.64
N TYR A 45 -8.68 -7.24 2.56
CA TYR A 45 -8.20 -6.49 3.70
C TYR A 45 -8.63 -5.03 3.58
N HIS A 46 -9.42 -4.55 4.53
CA HIS A 46 -9.86 -3.17 4.61
C HIS A 46 -8.87 -2.35 5.42
N ILE A 47 -8.03 -1.59 4.73
CA ILE A 47 -7.05 -0.69 5.34
C ILE A 47 -7.69 0.69 5.45
N LYS A 48 -7.55 1.34 6.60
CA LYS A 48 -8.14 2.67 6.85
C LYS A 48 -7.15 3.82 6.71
N ASP A 49 -5.86 3.56 6.97
CA ASP A 49 -4.86 4.60 7.16
C ASP A 49 -3.57 4.33 6.38
N LYS A 50 -2.82 3.28 6.71
CA LYS A 50 -1.57 2.95 6.01
C LYS A 50 -1.31 1.45 5.98
N CYS A 51 -0.73 0.96 4.90
CA CYS A 51 -0.13 -0.36 4.84
C CYS A 51 1.14 -0.38 3.99
N PHE A 52 1.91 -1.46 4.13
CA PHE A 52 3.11 -1.73 3.35
C PHE A 52 2.94 -3.06 2.63
N ILE A 53 2.99 -3.05 1.31
CA ILE A 53 2.83 -4.24 0.48
C ILE A 53 4.21 -4.82 0.16
N CYS A 54 4.34 -6.14 0.33
CA CYS A 54 5.57 -6.84 0.02
C CYS A 54 5.80 -6.83 -1.50
N SER A 55 6.96 -6.30 -1.91
CA SER A 55 7.46 -6.32 -3.29
C SER A 55 8.64 -7.28 -3.48
N CYS A 56 9.28 -7.74 -2.38
CA CYS A 56 10.49 -8.56 -2.42
C CYS A 56 10.21 -10.07 -2.51
N GLY A 57 8.97 -10.52 -2.33
CA GLY A 57 8.57 -11.93 -2.35
C GLY A 57 8.96 -12.76 -1.11
N LYS A 58 9.76 -12.21 -0.18
CA LYS A 58 10.30 -12.94 0.97
C LYS A 58 9.45 -12.89 2.24
N SER A 59 8.45 -11.99 2.31
CA SER A 59 7.61 -11.89 3.50
C SER A 59 6.88 -13.21 3.81
N GLN A 60 6.79 -13.54 5.09
CA GLN A 60 5.96 -14.61 5.65
C GLN A 60 4.51 -14.14 5.92
N ASN A 61 4.27 -12.83 5.99
CA ASN A 61 2.97 -12.21 6.20
C ASN A 61 2.36 -11.61 4.91
N LYS A 62 2.49 -12.32 3.78
CA LYS A 62 1.92 -11.86 2.49
C LYS A 62 0.40 -11.60 2.62
N PRO A 63 -0.13 -10.54 1.99
CA PRO A 63 0.51 -9.65 1.02
C PRO A 63 1.34 -8.50 1.64
N PHE A 64 1.38 -8.39 2.96
CA PHE A 64 2.02 -7.28 3.65
C PHE A 64 3.52 -7.48 3.83
N CYS A 65 4.24 -6.38 4.06
CA CYS A 65 5.65 -6.42 4.43
C CYS A 65 5.80 -6.68 5.94
N ASP A 66 6.77 -7.52 6.30
CA ASP A 66 7.14 -7.88 7.68
C ASP A 66 8.60 -7.55 8.01
N GLY A 67 9.29 -6.78 7.15
CA GLY A 67 10.71 -6.45 7.32
C GLY A 67 11.68 -7.43 6.67
N SER A 68 11.23 -8.58 6.14
CA SER A 68 12.14 -9.57 5.50
C SER A 68 12.96 -9.02 4.32
N HIS A 69 12.59 -7.86 3.76
CA HIS A 69 13.33 -7.21 2.68
C HIS A 69 14.73 -6.71 3.11
N GLU A 70 14.94 -6.39 4.38
CA GLU A 70 16.21 -5.83 4.87
C GLU A 70 17.33 -6.89 4.93
N GLY A 71 16.98 -8.15 5.23
CA GLY A 71 17.94 -9.25 5.37
C GLY A 71 18.38 -9.91 4.04
N HIS A 72 17.77 -9.52 2.92
CA HIS A 72 17.97 -10.16 1.62
C HIS A 72 18.47 -9.19 0.56
N GLY A 73 19.25 -8.18 0.98
CA GLY A 73 19.89 -7.22 0.09
C GLY A 73 20.68 -7.89 -1.04
N LYS A 74 20.06 -7.89 -2.23
CA LYS A 74 20.58 -8.27 -3.55
C LYS A 74 21.06 -9.70 -3.72
N GLU A 75 20.22 -10.51 -4.35
CA GLU A 75 20.63 -11.07 -5.64
C GLU A 75 19.62 -10.57 -6.68
N PRO A 76 20.05 -9.89 -7.76
CA PRO A 76 19.18 -9.79 -8.91
C PRO A 76 18.84 -11.24 -9.28
N SER A 77 17.55 -11.58 -9.33
CA SER A 77 17.20 -12.77 -10.09
C SER A 77 17.59 -12.44 -11.53
N GLU A 78 18.71 -13.01 -11.98
CA GLU A 78 19.04 -13.07 -13.40
C GLU A 78 17.93 -13.89 -14.05
N ASN A 79 16.86 -13.21 -14.45
CA ASN A 79 15.86 -13.61 -15.45
C ASN A 79 14.78 -12.53 -15.53
N PHE A 80 15.25 -11.33 -15.88
CA PHE A 80 14.40 -10.29 -16.46
C PHE A 80 14.48 -10.35 -18.00
N PHE A 81 14.29 -11.55 -18.58
CA PHE A 81 13.96 -11.77 -20.00
C PHE A 81 13.21 -13.10 -20.14
#